data_AF-A0A9P5ZVQ3-F1
#
_entry.id   AF-A0A9P5ZVQ3-F1
#
_cell.length_a   1.000
_cell.length_b   1.000
_cell.length_c   1.000
_cell.angle_alpha   90.00
_cell.angle_beta   90.00
_cell.angle_gamma   90.00
#
_symmetry.space_group_name_H-M   'P 1'
#
loop_
_entity.id
_entity.type
_entity.pdbx_description
1 polymer ?
#
loop_
_entity_poly.entity_id
_entity_poly.type
_entity_poly.pdbx_seq_one_letter_code
_entity_poly.pdbx_strand_id
1 'polypeptide(L)'
;MSGYAKHLTRTQQPVNYFLVDFGLSRKYAPEDRPPLEPIIAGGDKSVPEFAAVDACDPFPVDVYTLGNLIKMYFLDGDEFTSSRSGFGFMRPLVADMTQADPSKRPTMDEVVERFETVRKGLSSWKLRSRVVKSKDSYFMGFFRSIRHWRRRIVFIANRVPPLPTPN
;
A
#
# COMPACT_ATOMS: atom_id res chain seq x y z
N MET A 1 -10.47 -37.85 -2.33
CA MET A 1 -11.00 -36.88 -1.36
C MET A 1 -11.75 -35.81 -2.15
N SER A 2 -13.05 -35.64 -1.92
CA SER A 2 -13.86 -34.61 -2.58
C SER A 2 -14.56 -33.79 -1.50
N GLY A 3 -14.40 -32.47 -1.52
CA GLY A 3 -14.99 -31.52 -0.59
C GLY A 3 -14.56 -30.09 -0.92
N TYR A 4 -15.40 -29.10 -0.61
CA TYR A 4 -15.05 -27.69 -0.82
C TYR A 4 -13.90 -27.27 0.09
N ALA A 5 -12.90 -26.59 -0.48
CA ALA A 5 -11.81 -26.01 0.30
C ALA A 5 -12.37 -24.99 1.31
N LYS A 6 -11.88 -25.02 2.55
CA LYS A 6 -12.28 -24.05 3.58
C LYS A 6 -11.78 -22.66 3.17
N HIS A 7 -12.70 -21.71 3.00
CA HIS A 7 -12.34 -20.31 2.75
C HIS A 7 -12.01 -19.60 4.05
N LEU A 8 -10.73 -19.27 4.23
CA LEU A 8 -10.25 -18.48 5.37
C LEU A 8 -9.95 -17.04 4.94
N THR A 9 -10.22 -16.10 5.84
CA THR A 9 -9.88 -14.69 5.62
C THR A 9 -8.42 -14.41 5.96
N ARG A 10 -7.84 -13.35 5.37
CA ARG A 10 -6.48 -12.88 5.70
C ARG A 10 -6.29 -12.48 7.17
N THR A 11 -7.37 -12.29 7.93
CA THR A 11 -7.30 -12.06 9.38
C THR A 11 -7.22 -13.37 10.17
N GLN A 12 -7.78 -14.46 9.64
CA GLN A 12 -7.75 -15.79 10.28
C GLN A 12 -6.46 -16.54 9.97
N GLN A 13 -5.91 -16.33 8.77
CA GLN A 13 -4.68 -16.96 8.34
C GLN A 13 -3.77 -15.89 7.74
N PRO A 14 -2.58 -15.67 8.32
CA PRO A 14 -1.60 -14.75 7.76
C PRO A 14 -1.20 -15.19 6.35
N VAL A 15 -0.85 -14.23 5.51
CA VAL A 15 -0.44 -14.45 4.13
C VAL A 15 0.92 -13.81 3.88
N ASN A 16 1.73 -14.46 3.06
CA ASN A 16 3.02 -13.93 2.62
C ASN A 16 2.81 -13.11 1.34
N TYR A 17 3.39 -11.91 1.32
CA TYR A 17 3.40 -11.04 0.15
C TYR A 17 4.79 -11.05 -0.46
N PHE A 18 4.86 -11.22 -1.77
CA PHE A 18 6.11 -11.21 -2.53
C PHE A 18 6.03 -10.11 -3.58
N LEU A 19 7.11 -9.34 -3.72
CA LEU A 19 7.34 -8.53 -4.91
C LEU A 19 7.76 -9.47 -6.04
N VAL A 20 7.19 -9.26 -7.21
CA VAL A 20 7.42 -10.09 -8.41
C VAL A 20 7.72 -9.18 -9.59
N ASP A 21 8.12 -9.80 -10.69
CA ASP A 21 8.46 -9.11 -11.94
C ASP A 21 9.68 -8.18 -11.81
N PHE A 22 10.84 -8.81 -11.70
CA PHE A 22 12.14 -8.12 -11.64
C PHE A 22 12.76 -7.90 -13.03
N GLY A 23 11.97 -7.96 -14.12
CA GLY A 23 12.47 -7.89 -15.49
C GLY A 23 13.17 -6.57 -15.83
N LEU A 24 12.81 -5.49 -15.14
CA LEU A 24 13.42 -4.16 -15.26
C LEU A 24 14.34 -3.81 -14.08
N SER A 25 14.51 -4.70 -13.12
CA SER A 25 15.32 -4.42 -11.94
C SER A 25 16.81 -4.47 -12.26
N ARG A 26 17.58 -3.75 -11.42
CA ARG A 26 19.03 -3.69 -11.45
C ARG A 26 19.57 -4.01 -10.07
N LYS A 27 20.80 -4.51 -10.01
CA LYS A 27 21.52 -4.77 -8.77
C LYS A 27 22.69 -3.80 -8.69
N TYR A 28 22.75 -3.05 -7.59
CA TYR A 28 23.78 -2.05 -7.35
C TYR A 28 24.71 -2.53 -6.24
N ALA A 29 26.01 -2.27 -6.38
CA ALA A 29 26.92 -2.37 -5.25
C ALA A 29 26.80 -1.10 -4.38
N PRO A 30 27.08 -1.16 -3.07
CA PRO A 30 27.06 0.01 -2.20
C PRO A 30 27.94 1.17 -2.70
N GLU A 31 29.06 0.85 -3.35
CA GLU A 31 30.01 1.79 -3.96
C GLU A 31 29.46 2.55 -5.20
N ASP A 32 28.40 2.04 -5.85
CA ASP A 32 27.84 2.63 -7.08
C ASP A 32 26.79 3.74 -6.82
N ARG A 33 26.73 4.29 -5.61
CA ARG A 33 25.66 5.21 -5.18
C ARG A 33 26.06 6.70 -5.30
N PRO A 34 25.15 7.59 -5.77
CA PRO A 34 23.84 7.27 -6.36
C PRO A 34 24.00 6.77 -7.80
N PRO A 35 23.33 5.67 -8.19
CA PRO A 35 23.39 5.19 -9.55
C PRO A 35 22.64 6.15 -10.48
N LEU A 36 23.13 6.30 -11.70
CA LEU A 36 22.49 7.12 -12.74
C LEU A 36 22.07 6.21 -13.88
N GLU A 37 20.77 5.94 -14.00
CA GLU A 37 20.23 5.00 -14.97
C GLU A 37 19.41 5.71 -16.03
N PRO A 38 19.51 5.28 -17.31
CA PRO A 38 18.57 5.71 -18.34
C PRO A 38 17.13 5.44 -17.91
N ILE A 39 16.25 6.39 -18.18
CA ILE A 39 14.85 6.25 -17.80
C ILE A 39 14.17 5.14 -18.62
N ILE A 40 13.64 4.15 -17.91
CA ILE A 40 12.72 3.16 -18.46
C ILE A 40 11.33 3.49 -17.92
N ALA A 41 10.51 4.14 -18.75
CA ALA A 41 9.15 4.51 -18.37
C ALA A 41 8.29 3.26 -18.14
N GLY A 42 8.02 2.95 -16.86
CA GLY A 42 7.15 1.86 -16.45
C GLY A 42 5.65 2.17 -16.58
N GLY A 43 4.84 1.49 -15.76
CA GLY A 43 3.38 1.69 -15.75
C GLY A 43 2.94 3.06 -15.23
N ASP A 44 3.71 3.66 -14.32
CA ASP A 44 3.48 5.02 -13.84
C ASP A 44 4.32 6.01 -14.64
N LYS A 45 3.63 6.83 -15.44
CA LYS A 45 4.24 7.87 -16.29
C LYS A 45 4.22 9.26 -15.65
N SER A 46 3.80 9.37 -14.38
CA SER A 46 3.63 10.64 -13.68
C SER A 46 4.85 11.07 -12.87
N VAL A 47 5.95 10.30 -12.94
CA VAL A 47 7.22 10.63 -12.27
C VAL A 47 7.73 11.98 -12.83
N PRO A 48 7.84 13.04 -12.00
CA PRO A 48 8.06 14.40 -12.50
C PRO A 48 9.37 14.61 -13.25
N GLU A 49 10.45 14.00 -12.76
CA GLU A 49 11.79 14.15 -13.33
C GLU A 49 11.94 13.51 -14.71
N PHE A 50 11.08 12.54 -15.09
CA PHE A 50 11.18 11.85 -16.39
C PHE A 50 11.00 12.77 -17.60
N ALA A 51 10.39 13.95 -17.42
CA ALA A 51 10.23 14.92 -18.49
C ALA A 51 11.45 15.84 -18.69
N ALA A 52 12.38 15.89 -17.72
CA ALA A 52 13.43 16.89 -17.66
C ALA A 52 14.85 16.32 -17.83
N VAL A 53 15.03 15.02 -17.64
CA VAL A 53 16.34 14.35 -17.70
C VAL A 53 16.25 13.07 -18.52
N ASP A 54 17.40 12.60 -19.02
CA ASP A 54 17.50 11.33 -19.74
C ASP A 54 17.88 10.15 -18.81
N ALA A 55 18.41 10.47 -17.63
CA ALA A 55 18.80 9.50 -16.61
C ALA A 55 18.60 10.05 -15.20
N CYS A 56 18.25 9.19 -14.25
CA CYS A 56 18.03 9.56 -12.86
C CYS A 56 18.38 8.44 -11.88
N ASP A 57 18.45 8.77 -10.60
CA ASP A 57 18.54 7.77 -9.53
C ASP A 57 17.19 7.02 -9.43
N PRO A 58 17.16 5.68 -9.60
CA PRO A 58 15.94 4.90 -9.50
C PRO A 58 15.36 4.80 -8.07
N PHE A 59 16.15 5.01 -7.02
CA PHE A 59 15.66 4.81 -5.64
C PHE A 59 14.56 5.84 -5.25
N PRO A 60 14.72 7.16 -5.47
CA PRO A 60 13.64 8.11 -5.27
C PRO A 60 12.44 7.90 -6.22
N VAL A 61 12.67 7.30 -7.40
CA VAL A 61 11.60 6.95 -8.36
C VAL A 61 10.74 5.82 -7.79
N ASP A 62 11.34 4.78 -7.22
CA ASP A 62 10.60 3.69 -6.56
C ASP A 62 9.77 4.19 -5.37
N VAL A 63 10.32 5.14 -4.59
CA VAL A 63 9.57 5.81 -3.51
C VAL A 63 8.37 6.56 -4.07
N TYR A 64 8.55 7.36 -5.12
CA TYR A 64 7.47 8.12 -5.73
C TYR A 64 6.39 7.20 -6.29
N THR A 65 6.76 6.19 -7.07
CA THR A 65 5.81 5.28 -7.74
C THR A 65 5.00 4.48 -6.72
N LEU A 66 5.62 3.98 -5.64
CA LEU A 66 4.89 3.33 -4.55
C LEU A 66 3.95 4.30 -3.83
N GLY A 67 4.41 5.52 -3.54
CA GLY A 67 3.60 6.56 -2.92
C GLY A 67 2.38 6.92 -3.79
N ASN A 68 2.61 7.10 -5.09
CA ASN A 68 1.58 7.45 -6.06
C ASN A 68 0.58 6.30 -6.27
N LEU A 69 1.04 5.04 -6.28
CA LEU A 69 0.16 3.87 -6.26
C LEU A 69 -0.77 3.90 -5.04
N ILE A 70 -0.25 4.19 -3.84
CA ILE A 70 -1.08 4.30 -2.64
C ILE A 70 -2.06 5.48 -2.77
N LYS A 71 -1.59 6.62 -3.28
CA LYS A 71 -2.40 7.82 -3.51
C LYS A 71 -3.59 7.53 -4.42
N MET A 72 -3.36 6.97 -5.59
CA MET A 72 -4.37 6.65 -6.59
C MET A 72 -5.33 5.58 -6.08
N TYR A 73 -4.81 4.44 -5.61
CA TYR A 73 -5.68 3.33 -5.26
C TYR A 73 -6.34 3.50 -3.89
N PHE A 74 -5.73 4.16 -2.91
CA PHE A 74 -6.28 4.20 -1.55
C PHE A 74 -6.81 5.56 -1.12
N LEU A 75 -6.16 6.65 -1.51
CA LEU A 75 -6.46 7.97 -0.93
C LEU A 75 -7.45 8.77 -1.79
N ASP A 76 -7.14 8.94 -3.07
CA ASP A 76 -7.78 9.95 -3.91
C ASP A 76 -8.63 9.31 -5.02
N GLY A 77 -8.24 8.13 -5.52
CA GLY A 77 -8.84 7.56 -6.72
C GLY A 77 -8.27 8.17 -7.99
N ASP A 78 -8.73 7.66 -9.13
CA ASP A 78 -8.50 8.21 -10.47
C ASP A 78 -9.71 7.87 -11.37
N GLU A 79 -9.55 7.99 -12.69
CA GLU A 79 -10.59 7.64 -13.67
C GLU A 79 -11.06 6.17 -13.54
N PHE A 80 -10.15 5.25 -13.20
CA PHE A 80 -10.39 3.81 -13.19
C PHE A 80 -10.58 3.23 -11.78
N THR A 81 -10.25 3.99 -10.75
CA THR A 81 -10.18 3.54 -9.35
C THR A 81 -10.91 4.51 -8.43
N SER A 82 -11.56 3.96 -7.40
CA SER A 82 -12.22 4.76 -6.37
C SER A 82 -11.37 4.80 -5.11
N SER A 83 -11.29 5.98 -4.50
CA SER A 83 -10.72 6.18 -3.17
C SER A 83 -11.36 5.25 -2.13
N ARG A 84 -10.61 4.99 -1.06
CA ARG A 84 -11.03 4.12 0.04
C ARG A 84 -11.17 4.95 1.31
N SER A 85 -12.33 4.88 1.95
CA SER A 85 -12.59 5.59 3.20
C SER A 85 -11.71 5.04 4.32
N GLY A 86 -11.22 5.94 5.18
CA GLY A 86 -10.49 5.58 6.37
C GLY A 86 -8.97 5.45 6.20
N PHE A 87 -8.39 5.73 5.04
CA PHE A 87 -6.94 5.71 4.82
C PHE A 87 -6.25 7.05 5.04
N GLY A 88 -6.95 8.06 5.58
CA GLY A 88 -6.40 9.40 5.80
C GLY A 88 -5.11 9.45 6.63
N PHE A 89 -4.88 8.46 7.51
CA PHE A 89 -3.65 8.35 8.30
C PHE A 89 -2.37 8.16 7.45
N MET A 90 -2.50 7.70 6.20
CA MET A 90 -1.38 7.57 5.27
C MET A 90 -1.03 8.86 4.53
N ARG A 91 -1.91 9.87 4.55
CA ARG A 91 -1.75 11.09 3.73
C ARG A 91 -0.41 11.81 3.98
N PRO A 92 0.05 12.02 5.22
CA PRO A 92 1.32 12.70 5.46
C PRO A 92 2.50 11.95 4.83
N LEU A 93 2.61 10.64 5.07
CA LEU A 93 3.68 9.81 4.52
C LEU A 93 3.66 9.80 2.99
N VAL A 94 2.49 9.61 2.39
CA VAL A 94 2.34 9.57 0.93
C VAL A 94 2.64 10.93 0.29
N ALA A 95 2.29 12.04 0.95
CA ALA A 95 2.63 13.38 0.48
C ALA A 95 4.16 13.56 0.39
N ASP A 96 4.91 13.10 1.40
CA ASP A 96 6.38 13.15 1.38
C ASP A 96 6.98 12.23 0.30
N MET A 97 6.43 11.03 0.11
CA MET A 97 6.88 10.10 -0.93
C MET A 97 6.66 10.65 -2.35
N THR A 98 5.62 11.47 -2.54
CA THR A 98 5.21 11.98 -3.87
C THR A 98 5.65 13.42 -4.13
N GLN A 99 6.68 13.90 -3.42
CA GLN A 99 7.28 15.22 -3.68
C GLN A 99 7.85 15.31 -5.10
N ALA A 100 7.67 16.47 -5.73
CA ALA A 100 8.16 16.69 -7.10
C ALA A 100 9.69 16.65 -7.16
N ASP A 101 10.34 17.24 -6.17
CA ASP A 101 11.80 17.21 -6.01
C ASP A 101 12.24 15.85 -5.43
N PRO A 102 13.02 15.04 -6.16
CA PRO A 102 13.47 13.73 -5.71
C PRO A 102 14.27 13.78 -4.40
N SER A 103 15.02 14.87 -4.17
CA SER A 103 15.86 15.02 -2.97
C SER A 103 15.05 15.24 -1.68
N LYS A 104 13.77 15.61 -1.80
CA LYS A 104 12.85 15.81 -0.67
C LYS A 104 12.06 14.56 -0.30
N ARG A 105 12.17 13.51 -1.10
CA ARG A 105 11.49 12.24 -0.83
C ARG A 105 12.26 11.49 0.27
N PRO A 106 11.56 10.80 1.19
CA PRO A 106 12.22 9.93 2.16
C PRO A 106 12.85 8.73 1.44
N THR A 107 13.89 8.16 2.03
CA THR A 107 14.42 6.85 1.62
C THR A 107 13.41 5.74 1.93
N MET A 108 13.51 4.59 1.24
CA MET A 108 12.59 3.48 1.49
C MET A 108 12.68 2.95 2.93
N ASP A 109 13.87 2.98 3.55
CA ASP A 109 14.05 2.61 4.96
C ASP A 109 13.26 3.55 5.89
N GLU A 110 13.34 4.87 5.66
CA GLU A 110 12.53 5.85 6.40
C GLU A 110 11.03 5.65 6.15
N VAL A 111 10.62 5.29 4.93
CA VAL A 111 9.22 4.98 4.61
C VAL A 111 8.73 3.81 5.46
N VAL A 112 9.51 2.73 5.55
CA VAL A 112 9.17 1.55 6.35
C VAL A 112 9.08 1.91 7.84
N GLU A 113 10.04 2.65 8.37
CA GLU A 113 10.04 3.09 9.77
C GLU A 113 8.84 4.00 10.10
N ARG A 114 8.58 5.00 9.25
CA ARG A 114 7.44 5.92 9.40
C ARG A 114 6.12 5.17 9.30
N PHE A 115 6.00 4.22 8.37
CA PHE A 115 4.80 3.39 8.25
C PHE A 115 4.58 2.52 9.49
N GLU A 116 5.64 1.91 10.03
CA GLU A 116 5.56 1.13 11.27
C GLU A 116 5.10 2.00 12.46
N THR A 117 5.60 3.23 12.54
CA THR A 117 5.17 4.21 13.55
C THR A 117 3.69 4.55 13.41
N VAL A 118 3.24 4.90 12.19
CA VAL A 118 1.83 5.17 11.90
C VAL A 118 0.96 3.96 12.25
N ARG A 119 1.38 2.75 11.87
CA ARG A 119 0.67 1.49 12.13
C ARG A 119 0.51 1.21 13.62
N LYS A 120 1.57 1.37 14.42
CA LYS A 120 1.54 1.19 15.88
C LYS A 120 0.61 2.19 16.58
N GLY A 121 0.45 3.38 16.02
CA GLY A 121 -0.52 4.38 16.50
C GLY A 121 -1.99 4.06 16.21
N LEU A 122 -2.29 3.06 15.37
CA LEU A 122 -3.68 2.73 15.03
C LEU A 122 -4.32 1.83 16.10
N SER A 123 -5.53 2.20 16.54
CA SER A 123 -6.30 1.37 17.46
C SER A 123 -6.68 0.02 16.83
N SER A 124 -6.87 -1.00 17.67
CA SER A 124 -7.44 -2.29 17.22
C SER A 124 -8.78 -2.10 16.50
N TRP A 125 -9.54 -1.06 16.89
CA TRP A 125 -10.78 -0.71 16.21
C TRP A 125 -10.55 -0.24 14.77
N LYS A 126 -9.52 0.58 14.56
CA LYS A 126 -9.13 1.06 13.24
C LYS A 126 -8.57 -0.05 12.36
N LEU A 127 -7.68 -0.88 12.90
CA LEU A 127 -7.08 -2.00 12.16
C LEU A 127 -8.10 -3.06 11.70
N ARG A 128 -9.23 -3.19 12.41
CA ARG A 128 -10.34 -4.09 12.02
C ARG A 128 -11.41 -3.41 11.17
N SER A 129 -11.26 -2.13 10.87
CA SER A 129 -12.27 -1.39 10.12
C SER A 129 -12.41 -1.95 8.70
N ARG A 130 -13.63 -1.90 8.16
CA ARG A 130 -13.89 -2.35 6.80
C ARG A 130 -13.30 -1.32 5.82
N VAL A 131 -12.63 -1.81 4.78
CA VAL A 131 -12.31 -0.97 3.61
C VAL A 131 -13.60 -0.71 2.83
N VAL A 132 -13.99 0.56 2.74
CA VAL A 132 -15.18 1.02 2.01
C VAL A 132 -14.71 1.85 0.82
N LYS A 133 -15.24 1.57 -0.38
CA LYS A 133 -14.97 2.38 -1.57
C LYS A 133 -15.87 3.63 -1.54
N SER A 134 -15.38 4.77 -1.99
CA SER A 134 -16.18 6.01 -2.05
C SER A 134 -17.42 5.87 -2.93
N LYS A 135 -17.31 5.12 -4.04
CA LYS A 135 -18.41 4.79 -4.95
C LYS A 135 -19.12 3.46 -4.59
N ASP A 136 -19.14 3.04 -3.31
CA ASP A 136 -19.82 1.79 -2.92
C ASP A 136 -21.35 1.95 -2.99
N SER A 137 -22.05 0.94 -3.50
CA SER A 137 -23.53 0.94 -3.54
C SER A 137 -24.08 0.97 -2.11
N TYR A 138 -25.02 1.88 -1.82
CA TYR A 138 -25.61 2.02 -0.49
C TYR A 138 -26.20 0.70 0.04
N PHE A 139 -27.03 0.03 -0.75
CA PHE A 139 -27.69 -1.22 -0.36
C PHE A 139 -26.68 -2.34 -0.13
N MET A 140 -25.81 -2.63 -1.10
CA MET A 140 -24.78 -3.65 -0.94
C MET A 140 -23.78 -3.30 0.17
N GLY A 141 -23.49 -2.02 0.35
CA GLY A 141 -22.65 -1.48 1.42
C GLY A 141 -23.23 -1.79 2.81
N PHE A 142 -24.55 -1.69 2.98
CA PHE A 142 -25.24 -2.04 4.23
C PHE A 142 -25.08 -3.53 4.58
N PHE A 143 -25.41 -4.45 3.66
CA PHE A 143 -25.23 -5.89 3.91
C PHE A 143 -23.78 -6.28 4.18
N ARG A 144 -22.83 -5.67 3.44
CA ARG A 144 -21.40 -5.87 3.68
C ARG A 144 -20.98 -5.39 5.07
N SER A 145 -21.61 -4.34 5.59
CA SER A 145 -21.34 -3.79 6.91
C SER A 145 -21.90 -4.67 8.02
N ILE A 146 -23.13 -5.19 7.91
CA ILE A 146 -23.69 -6.17 8.86
C ILE A 146 -22.80 -7.42 8.94
N ARG A 147 -22.47 -7.99 7.79
CA ARG A 147 -21.61 -9.18 7.72
C ARG A 147 -20.22 -8.91 8.33
N HIS A 148 -19.66 -7.73 8.10
CA HIS A 148 -18.38 -7.32 8.69
C HIS A 148 -18.48 -7.23 10.22
N TRP A 149 -19.51 -6.58 10.77
CA TRP A 149 -19.71 -6.47 12.22
C TRP A 149 -19.88 -7.82 12.90
N ARG A 150 -20.70 -8.72 12.33
CA ARG A 150 -20.83 -10.10 12.84
C ARG A 150 -19.48 -10.81 12.90
N ARG A 151 -18.69 -10.74 11.83
CA ARG A 151 -17.36 -11.34 11.76
C ARG A 151 -16.39 -10.73 12.76
N ARG A 152 -16.43 -9.41 12.91
CA ARG A 152 -15.57 -8.67 13.83
C ARG A 152 -15.80 -9.12 15.27
N ILE A 153 -17.06 -9.28 15.69
CA ILE A 153 -17.41 -9.78 17.03
C ILE A 153 -16.84 -11.18 17.24
N VAL A 154 -16.98 -12.08 16.25
CA VAL A 154 -16.41 -13.42 16.30
C VAL A 154 -14.88 -13.40 16.45
N PHE A 155 -14.17 -12.52 15.74
CA PHE A 155 -12.72 -12.40 15.84
C PHE A 155 -12.25 -11.85 17.20
N ILE A 156 -13.00 -10.90 17.77
CA ILE A 156 -12.71 -10.38 19.11
C ILE A 156 -12.93 -11.47 20.17
N ALA A 157 -14.05 -12.19 20.10
CA ALA A 157 -14.35 -13.29 21.02
C ALA A 157 -13.29 -14.41 20.97
N ASN A 158 -12.81 -14.74 19.77
CA ASN A 158 -11.74 -15.74 19.55
C ASN A 158 -10.32 -15.19 19.72
N ARG A 159 -10.15 -13.94 20.18
CA ARG A 159 -8.85 -13.27 20.37
C ARG A 159 -7.92 -13.30 19.14
N VAL A 160 -8.50 -13.34 17.93
CA VAL A 160 -7.74 -13.33 16.68
C VAL A 160 -7.13 -11.93 16.51
N PRO A 161 -5.80 -11.77 16.32
CA PRO A 161 -5.18 -10.45 16.19
C PRO A 161 -5.72 -9.66 14.98
N PRO A 162 -5.66 -8.32 14.99
CA PRO A 162 -6.11 -7.51 13.85
C PRO A 162 -5.21 -7.64 12.64
N LEU A 163 -3.93 -7.90 12.88
CA LEU A 163 -2.90 -8.15 11.90
C LEU A 163 -2.21 -9.47 12.29
N PRO A 164 -2.61 -10.61 11.71
CA PRO A 164 -1.91 -11.87 11.96
C PRO A 164 -0.52 -11.80 11.29
N THR A 165 0.51 -12.20 12.01
CA THR A 165 1.87 -12.32 11.50
C THR A 165 2.07 -13.74 10.95
N PRO A 166 2.65 -13.91 9.76
CA PRO A 166 3.14 -15.21 9.32
C PRO A 166 4.11 -15.79 10.34
N ASN A 167 4.06 -17.12 10.53
CA ASN A 167 5.05 -17.85 11.31
C ASN A 167 6.32 -18.09 10.48
#